data_AF-A0AAU7U6Y4-F1
#
_entry.id   AF-A0AAU7U6Y4-F1
#
_cell.length_a   1.000
_cell.length_b   1.000
_cell.length_c   1.000
_cell.angle_alpha   90.00
_cell.angle_beta   90.00
_cell.angle_gamma   90.00
#
_symmetry.space_group_name_H-M   'P 1'
#
loop_
_entity.id
_entity.type
_entity.pdbx_description
1 polymer ?
#
loop_
_entity_poly.entity_id
_entity_poly.type
_entity_poly.pdbx_seq_one_letter_code
_entity_poly.pdbx_strand_id
1 'polypeptide(L)'
;MRRWALLVLLAGAFPSAGTAAEVRRGHLSVAYTDTRDRAELSAVFLAWQGAVRDLRAIGLSVPAAVRIEAASSAATFAARTGEPAGIAASTRGRVIHTQRLSALGARGLLSVTVRHEAFHTAQPAGLARWLAEGLARIFSGEARSDPPTPTGLEGVPDAVLSAQLLLRDPARLGAAYHEATRRARVLLAKRGWRVVLGR
;
A
#
# COMPACT_ATOMS: atom_id res chain seq x y z
N MET A 1 -4.41 56.22 -43.49
CA MET A 1 -3.65 55.93 -42.25
C MET A 1 -4.60 55.79 -41.07
N ARG A 2 -4.87 54.57 -40.56
CA ARG A 2 -5.27 54.31 -39.15
C ARG A 2 -5.46 52.80 -38.89
N ARG A 3 -4.38 52.25 -38.32
CA ARG A 3 -4.17 51.07 -37.47
C ARG A 3 -5.35 50.12 -37.20
N TRP A 4 -5.19 48.89 -37.66
CA TRP A 4 -5.85 47.71 -37.11
C TRP A 4 -5.19 47.33 -35.78
N ALA A 5 -5.97 47.16 -34.72
CA ALA A 5 -5.50 46.63 -33.45
C ALA A 5 -5.51 45.10 -33.52
N LEU A 6 -4.34 44.46 -33.53
CA LEU A 6 -4.23 43.04 -33.26
C LEU A 6 -4.48 42.81 -31.76
N LEU A 7 -5.59 42.16 -31.44
CA LEU A 7 -5.76 41.49 -30.15
C LEU A 7 -4.89 40.22 -30.18
N VAL A 8 -3.71 40.30 -29.58
CA VAL A 8 -2.93 39.11 -29.24
C VAL A 8 -3.59 38.48 -28.02
N LEU A 9 -4.45 37.49 -28.26
CA LEU A 9 -4.87 36.54 -27.23
C LEU A 9 -3.64 35.71 -26.84
N LEU A 10 -2.94 36.16 -25.80
CA LEU A 10 -2.02 35.31 -25.04
C LEU A 10 -2.87 34.21 -24.40
N ALA A 11 -2.99 33.09 -25.12
CA ALA A 11 -3.44 31.83 -24.54
C ALA A 11 -2.43 31.48 -23.43
N GLY A 12 -2.79 31.80 -22.18
CA GLY A 12 -2.09 31.31 -21.02
C GLY A 12 -2.09 29.79 -21.08
N ALA A 13 -0.92 29.21 -21.35
CA ALA A 13 -0.69 27.80 -21.18
C ALA A 13 -0.89 27.50 -19.69
N PHE A 14 -2.09 27.01 -19.34
CA PHE A 14 -2.26 26.32 -18.07
C PHE A 14 -1.23 25.18 -18.04
N PRO A 15 -0.45 25.02 -16.96
CA PRO A 15 0.47 23.88 -16.85
C PRO A 15 -0.38 22.61 -16.91
N SER A 16 -0.30 21.93 -18.04
CA SER A 16 -0.78 20.56 -18.22
C SER A 16 -0.28 19.73 -17.05
N ALA A 17 -1.19 19.00 -16.40
CA ALA A 17 -0.89 18.07 -15.30
C ALA A 17 0.43 17.34 -15.62
N GLY A 18 1.46 17.58 -14.80
CA GLY A 18 2.82 17.14 -15.09
C GLY A 18 2.85 15.65 -15.44
N THR A 19 3.50 15.32 -16.56
CA THR A 19 3.74 13.94 -16.96
C THR A 19 4.39 13.18 -15.81
N ALA A 20 3.81 12.04 -15.42
CA ALA A 20 4.35 11.22 -14.34
C ALA A 20 5.81 10.86 -14.62
N ALA A 21 6.70 11.16 -13.67
CA ALA A 21 8.06 10.68 -13.69
C ALA A 21 8.07 9.21 -13.27
N GLU A 22 8.95 8.41 -13.87
CA GLU A 22 9.11 7.01 -13.53
C GLU A 22 10.59 6.65 -13.33
N VAL A 23 10.87 5.94 -12.25
CA VAL A 23 12.22 5.44 -11.95
C VAL A 23 12.13 3.94 -11.70
N ARG A 24 13.01 3.17 -12.35
CA ARG A 24 13.08 1.71 -12.22
C ARG A 24 14.42 1.28 -11.62
N ARG A 25 14.36 0.34 -10.66
CA ARG A 25 15.54 -0.36 -10.13
C ARG A 25 15.21 -1.84 -9.97
N GLY A 26 15.91 -2.69 -10.72
CA GLY A 26 15.63 -4.12 -10.75
C GLY A 26 14.18 -4.41 -11.13
N HIS A 27 13.48 -5.15 -10.27
CA HIS A 27 12.09 -5.60 -10.48
C HIS A 27 11.02 -4.59 -10.02
N LEU A 28 11.40 -3.41 -9.52
CA LEU A 28 10.47 -2.37 -9.09
C LEU A 28 10.57 -1.12 -9.97
N SER A 29 9.44 -0.64 -10.47
CA SER A 29 9.27 0.71 -11.02
C SER A 29 8.42 1.57 -10.09
N VAL A 30 8.77 2.84 -9.93
CA VAL A 30 8.01 3.81 -9.12
C VAL A 30 7.64 4.99 -10.01
N ALA A 31 6.34 5.20 -10.21
CA ALA A 31 5.79 6.34 -10.91
C ALA A 31 5.21 7.35 -9.93
N TYR A 32 5.54 8.63 -10.11
CA TYR A 32 5.09 9.72 -9.24
C TYR A 32 4.88 11.01 -10.05
N THR A 33 3.96 11.86 -9.61
CA THR A 33 3.70 13.16 -10.25
C THR A 33 4.20 14.34 -9.43
N ASP A 34 4.34 14.19 -8.11
CA ASP A 34 4.83 15.25 -7.23
C ASP A 34 6.36 15.21 -7.13
N THR A 35 7.04 16.30 -7.49
CA THR A 35 8.52 16.33 -7.51
C THR A 35 9.16 16.09 -6.14
N ARG A 36 8.43 16.33 -5.03
CA ARG A 36 8.90 16.05 -3.67
C ARG A 36 9.08 14.55 -3.42
N ASP A 37 8.32 13.70 -4.11
CA ASP A 37 8.42 12.25 -3.98
C ASP A 37 9.77 11.70 -4.51
N ARG A 38 10.51 12.50 -5.31
CA ARG A 38 11.86 12.15 -5.75
C ARG A 38 12.81 11.91 -4.56
N ALA A 39 12.65 12.66 -3.47
CA ALA A 39 13.47 12.51 -2.27
C ALA A 39 13.22 11.17 -1.54
N GLU A 40 12.03 10.60 -1.70
CA GLU A 40 11.60 9.37 -1.03
C GLU A 40 12.02 8.09 -1.78
N LEU A 41 12.43 8.20 -3.04
CA LEU A 41 12.73 7.03 -3.88
C LEU A 41 13.76 6.09 -3.25
N SER A 42 14.81 6.64 -2.63
CA SER A 42 15.82 5.82 -1.95
C SER A 42 15.20 4.99 -0.82
N ALA A 43 14.31 5.57 -0.01
CA ALA A 43 13.62 4.87 1.06
C ALA A 43 12.66 3.80 0.51
N VAL A 44 11.92 4.09 -0.57
CA VAL A 44 11.06 3.12 -1.25
C VAL A 44 11.85 1.92 -1.75
N PHE A 45 12.94 2.14 -2.49
CA PHE A 45 13.75 1.06 -3.03
C PHE A 45 14.42 0.22 -1.93
N LEU A 46 14.91 0.85 -0.86
CA LEU A 46 15.47 0.13 0.29
C LEU A 46 14.42 -0.72 1.01
N ALA A 47 13.22 -0.17 1.26
CA ALA A 47 12.12 -0.90 1.88
C ALA A 47 11.69 -2.09 1.01
N TRP A 48 11.57 -1.90 -0.31
CA TRP A 48 11.24 -2.96 -1.25
C TRP A 48 12.30 -4.06 -1.28
N GLN A 49 13.59 -3.71 -1.36
CA GLN A 49 14.67 -4.70 -1.35
C GLN A 49 14.70 -5.51 -0.05
N GLY A 50 14.45 -4.85 1.09
CA GLY A 50 14.26 -5.52 2.37
C GLY A 50 13.09 -6.50 2.33
N ALA A 51 11.93 -6.04 1.86
CA ALA A 51 10.74 -6.87 1.72
C ALA A 51 11.00 -8.10 0.83
N VAL A 52 11.69 -7.93 -0.31
CA VAL A 52 12.02 -9.05 -1.22
C VAL A 52 12.85 -10.12 -0.52
N ARG A 53 13.85 -9.73 0.28
CA ARG A 53 14.66 -10.70 1.05
C ARG A 53 13.80 -11.44 2.07
N ASP A 54 12.98 -10.70 2.81
CA ASP A 54 12.15 -11.26 3.88
C ASP A 54 11.05 -12.19 3.31
N LEU A 55 10.45 -11.82 2.16
CA LEU A 55 9.47 -12.65 1.46
C LEU A 55 10.09 -13.99 1.05
N ARG A 56 11.31 -13.97 0.50
CA ARG A 56 12.05 -15.19 0.16
C ARG A 56 12.36 -16.04 1.39
N ALA A 57 12.71 -15.41 2.51
CA ALA A 57 13.01 -16.11 3.77
C ALA A 57 11.78 -16.85 4.33
N ILE A 58 10.57 -16.34 4.11
CA ILE A 58 9.30 -17.03 4.47
C ILE A 58 8.77 -17.94 3.34
N GLY A 59 9.57 -18.16 2.30
CA GLY A 59 9.28 -19.08 1.20
C GLY A 59 8.40 -18.49 0.09
N LEU A 60 8.11 -17.18 0.08
CA LEU A 60 7.36 -16.52 -0.99
C LEU A 60 8.24 -16.06 -2.15
N SER A 61 7.69 -16.12 -3.36
CA SER A 61 8.31 -15.61 -4.58
C SER A 61 7.72 -14.25 -4.93
N VAL A 62 8.58 -13.26 -5.15
CA VAL A 62 8.15 -11.92 -5.58
C VAL A 62 7.97 -11.90 -7.10
N PRO A 63 6.91 -11.25 -7.64
CA PRO A 63 6.76 -11.09 -9.09
C PRO A 63 7.96 -10.41 -9.73
N ALA A 64 8.28 -10.80 -10.98
CA ALA A 64 9.43 -10.29 -11.73
C ALA A 64 9.31 -8.79 -12.11
N ALA A 65 8.13 -8.21 -12.03
CA ALA A 65 7.89 -6.79 -12.27
C ALA A 65 6.74 -6.32 -11.39
N VAL A 66 7.01 -5.36 -10.51
CA VAL A 66 6.03 -4.66 -9.69
C VAL A 66 6.14 -3.17 -9.95
N ARG A 67 5.00 -2.49 -9.96
CA ARG A 67 4.91 -1.04 -10.14
C ARG A 67 4.28 -0.39 -8.91
N ILE A 68 4.92 0.63 -8.36
CA ILE A 68 4.30 1.57 -7.43
C ILE A 68 3.82 2.78 -8.23
N GLU A 69 2.57 3.17 -8.01
CA GLU A 69 1.97 4.39 -8.55
C GLU A 69 1.56 5.32 -7.42
N ALA A 70 2.37 6.36 -7.20
CA ALA A 70 2.10 7.37 -6.20
C ALA A 70 1.13 8.43 -6.74
N ALA A 71 0.00 8.60 -6.05
CA ALA A 71 -0.89 9.72 -6.28
C ALA A 71 -0.28 11.04 -5.77
N SER A 72 -0.69 12.18 -6.33
CA SER A 72 -0.27 13.51 -5.86
C SER A 72 -0.88 13.91 -4.50
N SER A 73 -1.99 13.27 -4.10
CA SER A 73 -2.70 13.57 -2.85
C SER A 73 -3.58 12.38 -2.43
N ALA A 74 -4.04 12.38 -1.18
CA ALA A 74 -5.02 11.42 -0.68
C ALA A 74 -6.34 11.44 -1.49
N ALA A 75 -6.79 12.62 -1.91
CA ALA A 75 -7.97 12.78 -2.74
C ALA A 75 -7.78 12.16 -4.14
N THR A 76 -6.62 12.37 -4.77
CA THR A 76 -6.29 11.74 -6.06
C THR A 76 -6.15 10.23 -5.94
N PHE A 77 -5.56 9.74 -4.83
CA PHE A 77 -5.52 8.31 -4.52
C PHE A 77 -6.94 7.74 -4.44
N ALA A 78 -7.81 8.32 -3.60
CA ALA A 78 -9.19 7.88 -3.42
C ALA A 78 -9.99 7.92 -4.72
N ALA A 79 -9.82 8.95 -5.56
CA ALA A 79 -10.49 9.02 -6.86
C ALA A 79 -10.03 7.93 -7.84
N ARG A 80 -8.75 7.56 -7.82
CA ARG A 80 -8.18 6.54 -8.72
C ARG A 80 -8.51 5.12 -8.29
N THR A 81 -8.55 4.88 -6.99
CA THR A 81 -8.71 3.52 -6.44
C THR A 81 -10.13 3.27 -5.95
N GLY A 82 -10.92 4.28 -5.63
CA GLY A 82 -12.18 4.11 -4.89
C GLY A 82 -11.96 3.74 -3.42
N GLU A 83 -10.72 3.78 -2.94
CA GLU A 83 -10.39 3.52 -1.54
C GLU A 83 -10.71 4.74 -0.66
N PRO A 84 -11.09 4.54 0.61
CA PRO A 84 -11.22 5.65 1.56
C PRO A 84 -9.90 6.44 1.69
N ALA A 85 -10.00 7.77 1.85
CA ALA A 85 -8.82 8.64 1.95
C ALA A 85 -7.90 8.34 3.15
N GLY A 86 -8.36 7.57 4.14
CA GLY A 86 -7.55 7.08 5.26
C GLY A 86 -6.60 5.93 4.90
N ILE A 87 -6.81 5.25 3.78
CA ILE A 87 -5.99 4.12 3.32
C ILE A 87 -4.69 4.62 2.68
N ALA A 88 -3.54 4.19 3.19
CA ALA A 88 -2.24 4.63 2.71
C ALA A 88 -1.86 4.08 1.33
N ALA A 89 -2.25 2.84 1.03
CA ALA A 89 -1.97 2.16 -0.21
C ALA A 89 -2.95 1.00 -0.46
N SER A 90 -2.97 0.49 -1.69
CA SER A 90 -3.72 -0.69 -2.09
C SER A 90 -3.02 -1.42 -3.24
N THR A 91 -2.85 -2.73 -3.11
CA THR A 91 -2.31 -3.57 -4.17
C THR A 91 -3.40 -4.19 -5.04
N ARG A 92 -3.23 -4.10 -6.37
CA ARG A 92 -4.05 -4.75 -7.40
C ARG A 92 -3.15 -5.53 -8.35
N GLY A 93 -3.08 -6.83 -8.14
CA GLY A 93 -2.15 -7.69 -8.89
C GLY A 93 -0.70 -7.27 -8.65
N ARG A 94 -0.05 -6.73 -9.70
CA ARG A 94 1.35 -6.28 -9.66
C ARG A 94 1.51 -4.76 -9.53
N VAL A 95 0.41 -4.05 -9.31
CA VAL A 95 0.42 -2.60 -9.15
C VAL A 95 0.06 -2.24 -7.71
N ILE A 96 0.94 -1.49 -7.07
CA ILE A 96 0.73 -0.91 -5.74
C ILE A 96 0.37 0.55 -5.96
N HIS A 97 -0.88 0.91 -5.70
CA HIS A 97 -1.28 2.31 -5.68
C HIS A 97 -1.02 2.87 -4.29
N THR A 98 -0.36 4.01 -4.18
CA THR A 98 -0.09 4.66 -2.89
C THR A 98 -0.65 6.07 -2.88
N GLN A 99 -0.92 6.59 -1.68
CA GLN A 99 -0.91 8.03 -1.48
C GLN A 99 0.48 8.60 -1.81
N ARG A 100 0.60 9.92 -1.81
CA ARG A 100 1.85 10.65 -2.07
C ARG A 100 2.98 10.15 -1.19
N LEU A 101 4.12 9.79 -1.78
CA LEU A 101 5.23 9.15 -1.04
C LEU A 101 5.78 10.07 0.05
N SER A 102 5.98 11.35 -0.27
CA SER A 102 6.47 12.35 0.69
C SER A 102 5.52 12.59 1.86
N ALA A 103 4.21 12.37 1.69
CA ALA A 103 3.26 12.42 2.81
C ALA A 103 3.38 11.18 3.71
N LEU A 104 3.61 10.01 3.12
CA LEU A 104 3.87 8.78 3.88
C LEU A 104 5.22 8.86 4.60
N GLY A 105 6.25 9.40 3.95
CA GLY A 105 7.58 9.63 4.52
C GLY A 105 7.52 10.56 5.73
N ALA A 106 6.85 11.71 5.59
CA ALA A 106 6.69 12.69 6.69
C ALA A 106 5.95 12.10 7.92
N ARG A 107 5.10 11.09 7.74
CA ARG A 107 4.39 10.40 8.82
C ARG A 107 5.14 9.17 9.37
N GLY A 108 6.33 8.85 8.83
CA GLY A 108 7.07 7.64 9.18
C GLY A 108 6.43 6.34 8.69
N LEU A 109 5.45 6.41 7.77
CA LEU A 109 4.67 5.26 7.31
C LEU A 109 5.21 4.63 6.02
N LEU A 110 6.12 5.29 5.31
CA LEU A 110 6.54 4.87 3.97
C LEU A 110 7.11 3.45 3.93
N SER A 111 8.09 3.14 4.78
CA SER A 111 8.76 1.84 4.77
C SER A 111 7.80 0.70 5.14
N VAL A 112 7.00 0.88 6.20
CA VAL A 112 6.03 -0.13 6.63
C VAL A 112 4.93 -0.35 5.58
N THR A 113 4.47 0.72 4.92
CA THR A 113 3.49 0.65 3.83
C THR A 113 4.04 -0.15 2.65
N VAL A 114 5.26 0.18 2.19
CA VAL A 114 5.89 -0.55 1.06
C VAL A 114 6.06 -2.03 1.38
N ARG A 115 6.45 -2.37 2.62
CA ARG A 115 6.60 -3.77 3.05
C ARG A 115 5.26 -4.49 3.12
N HIS A 116 4.22 -3.83 3.65
CA HIS A 116 2.86 -4.38 3.72
C HIS A 116 2.34 -4.73 2.32
N GLU A 117 2.42 -3.77 1.39
CA GLU A 117 1.95 -3.98 0.02
C GLU A 117 2.80 -5.00 -0.74
N ALA A 118 4.12 -5.06 -0.49
CA ALA A 118 4.98 -6.09 -1.06
C ALA A 118 4.50 -7.51 -0.70
N PHE A 119 3.99 -7.74 0.51
CA PHE A 119 3.38 -9.02 0.88
C PHE A 119 2.19 -9.34 -0.02
N HIS A 120 1.29 -8.39 -0.24
CA HIS A 120 0.13 -8.60 -1.10
C HIS A 120 0.48 -8.90 -2.57
N THR A 121 1.63 -8.43 -3.06
CA THR A 121 2.09 -8.79 -4.41
C THR A 121 2.58 -10.24 -4.53
N ALA A 122 2.99 -10.86 -3.42
CA ALA A 122 3.64 -12.17 -3.40
C ALA A 122 2.79 -13.25 -2.71
N GLN A 123 1.70 -12.87 -2.05
CA GLN A 123 0.86 -13.80 -1.30
C GLN A 123 0.21 -14.85 -2.22
N PRO A 124 -0.04 -16.07 -1.72
CA PRO A 124 -0.83 -17.07 -2.43
C PRO A 124 -2.23 -16.56 -2.78
N ALA A 125 -2.72 -16.98 -3.95
CA ALA A 125 -4.10 -16.74 -4.33
C ALA A 125 -5.05 -17.50 -3.38
N GLY A 126 -6.22 -16.92 -3.10
CA GLY A 126 -7.26 -17.56 -2.30
C GLY A 126 -7.07 -17.48 -0.78
N LEU A 127 -6.04 -16.80 -0.28
CA LEU A 127 -5.97 -16.49 1.15
C LEU A 127 -7.22 -15.69 1.58
N ALA A 128 -7.87 -16.15 2.65
CA ALA A 128 -8.96 -15.41 3.27
C ALA A 128 -8.49 -14.00 3.63
N ARG A 129 -9.34 -12.98 3.39
CA ARG A 129 -8.98 -11.57 3.57
C ARG A 129 -8.40 -11.28 4.95
N TRP A 130 -9.03 -11.81 6.00
CA TRP A 130 -8.53 -11.63 7.37
C TRP A 130 -7.10 -12.15 7.55
N LEU A 131 -6.78 -13.31 6.97
CA LEU A 131 -5.48 -13.90 7.10
C LEU A 131 -4.46 -13.13 6.27
N ALA A 132 -4.81 -12.76 5.03
CA ALA A 132 -3.95 -11.96 4.16
C ALA A 132 -3.53 -10.64 4.82
N GLU A 133 -4.49 -9.89 5.39
CA GLU A 133 -4.21 -8.61 6.07
C GLU A 133 -3.43 -8.82 7.38
N GLY A 134 -3.81 -9.81 8.20
CA GLY A 134 -3.08 -10.11 9.44
C GLY A 134 -1.62 -10.49 9.20
N LEU A 135 -1.36 -11.31 8.18
CA LEU A 135 0.00 -11.70 7.79
C LEU A 135 0.80 -10.53 7.22
N ALA A 136 0.18 -9.68 6.40
CA ALA A 136 0.82 -8.48 5.85
C ALA A 136 1.28 -7.53 6.97
N ARG A 137 0.44 -7.29 7.99
CA ARG A 137 0.78 -6.46 9.17
C ARG A 137 1.89 -7.07 10.02
N ILE A 138 1.93 -8.39 10.17
CA ILE A 138 3.02 -9.09 10.87
C ILE A 138 4.32 -8.99 10.07
N PHE A 139 4.26 -9.23 8.76
CA PHE A 139 5.40 -9.20 7.85
C PHE A 139 6.04 -7.80 7.73
N SER A 140 5.20 -6.78 7.61
CA SER A 140 5.64 -5.38 7.49
C SER A 140 6.23 -4.86 8.79
N GLY A 141 5.82 -5.43 9.93
CA GLY A 141 6.18 -5.00 11.27
C GLY A 141 5.23 -3.95 11.85
N GLU A 142 4.15 -3.61 11.15
CA GLU A 142 3.08 -2.70 11.62
C GLU A 142 2.45 -3.20 12.92
N ALA A 143 2.28 -4.52 13.04
CA ALA A 143 1.68 -5.19 14.18
C ALA A 143 2.47 -5.05 15.51
N ARG A 144 3.65 -4.42 15.51
CA ARG A 144 4.47 -4.22 16.72
C ARG A 144 3.93 -3.15 17.65
N SER A 145 3.18 -2.18 17.12
CA SER A 145 2.55 -1.12 17.91
C SER A 145 1.13 -1.45 18.36
N ASP A 146 0.63 -2.66 18.05
CA ASP A 146 -0.73 -3.03 18.41
C ASP A 146 -0.87 -3.15 19.93
N PRO A 147 -1.91 -2.53 20.53
CA PRO A 147 -2.18 -2.69 21.95
C PRO A 147 -2.58 -4.15 22.23
N PRO A 148 -2.22 -4.72 23.40
CA PRO A 148 -2.57 -6.09 23.77
C PRO A 148 -4.04 -6.24 24.21
N THR A 149 -4.89 -5.25 23.95
CA THR A 149 -6.27 -5.18 24.43
C THR A 149 -7.23 -5.98 23.55
N PRO A 150 -8.37 -6.44 24.11
CA PRO A 150 -9.46 -7.00 23.33
C PRO A 150 -9.90 -6.06 22.20
N THR A 151 -10.26 -6.65 21.06
CA THR A 151 -10.75 -5.96 19.87
C THR A 151 -12.28 -5.87 19.84
N GLY A 152 -12.96 -6.68 20.67
CA GLY A 152 -14.40 -6.86 20.62
C GLY A 152 -14.88 -7.71 19.43
N LEU A 153 -13.93 -8.31 18.70
CA LEU A 153 -14.18 -9.14 17.53
C LEU A 153 -13.69 -10.59 17.72
N GLU A 154 -13.30 -10.99 18.93
CA GLU A 154 -12.72 -12.31 19.21
C GLU A 154 -13.65 -13.46 18.84
N GLY A 155 -14.97 -13.26 19.01
CA GLY A 155 -16.00 -14.27 18.74
C GLY A 155 -16.59 -14.23 17.33
N VAL A 156 -16.22 -13.25 16.48
CA VAL A 156 -16.83 -13.17 15.15
C VAL A 156 -16.27 -14.25 14.21
N PRO A 157 -17.08 -14.87 13.34
CA PRO A 157 -16.58 -15.82 12.35
C PRO A 157 -15.56 -15.19 11.39
N ASP A 158 -14.61 -15.98 10.90
CA ASP A 158 -13.56 -15.54 9.97
C ASP A 158 -14.09 -14.87 8.69
N ALA A 159 -15.23 -15.36 8.18
CA ALA A 159 -15.90 -14.78 7.03
C ALA A 159 -16.46 -13.37 7.33
N VAL A 160 -16.97 -13.16 8.56
CA VAL A 160 -17.46 -11.86 9.01
C VAL A 160 -16.29 -10.89 9.18
N LEU A 161 -15.19 -11.33 9.78
CA LEU A 161 -13.97 -10.53 9.88
C LEU A 161 -13.42 -10.13 8.51
N SER A 162 -13.44 -11.06 7.55
CA SER A 162 -13.06 -10.80 6.16
C SER A 162 -13.96 -9.76 5.51
N ALA A 163 -15.28 -9.83 5.71
CA ALA A 163 -16.22 -8.85 5.19
C ALA A 163 -16.00 -7.46 5.79
N GLN A 164 -15.72 -7.35 7.09
CA GLN A 164 -15.41 -6.06 7.72
C GLN A 164 -14.16 -5.40 7.14
N LEU A 165 -13.10 -6.18 6.88
CA LEU A 165 -11.87 -5.70 6.23
C LEU A 165 -12.07 -5.32 4.75
N LEU A 166 -13.08 -5.86 4.08
CA LEU A 166 -13.45 -5.48 2.71
C LEU A 166 -14.28 -4.19 2.69
N LEU A 167 -15.17 -4.01 3.66
CA LEU A 167 -16.00 -2.81 3.78
C LEU A 167 -15.18 -1.56 4.08
N ARG A 168 -14.03 -1.71 4.76
CA ARG A 168 -13.12 -0.61 5.10
C ARG A 168 -13.81 0.54 5.83
N ASP A 169 -14.80 0.22 6.66
CA ASP A 169 -15.50 1.18 7.53
C ASP A 169 -14.49 1.81 8.51
N PRO A 170 -14.23 3.13 8.43
CA PRO A 170 -13.25 3.80 9.27
C PRO A 170 -13.47 3.59 10.77
N ALA A 171 -14.72 3.42 11.21
CA ALA A 171 -15.05 3.23 12.63
C ALA A 171 -14.65 1.84 13.15
N ARG A 172 -14.56 0.83 12.26
CA ARG A 172 -14.33 -0.57 12.64
C ARG A 172 -13.01 -1.13 12.13
N LEU A 173 -12.41 -0.49 11.13
CA LEU A 173 -11.28 -1.02 10.38
C LEU A 173 -10.06 -1.28 11.27
N GLY A 174 -9.77 -0.38 12.22
CA GLY A 174 -8.66 -0.57 13.17
C GLY A 174 -8.83 -1.84 14.01
N ALA A 175 -10.00 -2.03 14.63
CA ALA A 175 -10.30 -3.22 15.41
C ALA A 175 -10.24 -4.50 14.56
N ALA A 176 -10.77 -4.46 13.33
CA ALA A 176 -10.72 -5.59 12.41
C ALA A 176 -9.28 -5.95 12.02
N TYR A 177 -8.42 -4.96 11.75
CA TYR A 177 -7.00 -5.20 11.48
C TYR A 177 -6.26 -5.79 12.69
N HIS A 178 -6.56 -5.30 13.90
CA HIS A 178 -5.94 -5.81 15.11
C HIS A 178 -6.36 -7.26 15.36
N GLU A 179 -7.64 -7.58 15.16
CA GLU A 179 -8.15 -8.94 15.36
C GLU A 179 -7.57 -9.92 14.33
N ALA A 180 -7.52 -9.50 13.06
CA ALA A 180 -6.88 -10.27 11.99
C ALA A 180 -5.42 -10.60 12.32
N THR A 181 -4.65 -9.60 12.76
CA THR A 181 -3.26 -9.76 13.21
C THR A 181 -3.16 -10.72 14.39
N ARG A 182 -4.02 -10.59 15.40
CA ARG A 182 -4.01 -11.45 16.59
C ARG A 182 -4.24 -12.91 16.22
N ARG A 183 -5.24 -13.20 15.40
CA ARG A 183 -5.53 -14.56 14.89
C ARG A 183 -4.39 -15.10 14.04
N ALA A 184 -3.86 -14.28 13.12
CA ALA A 184 -2.76 -14.67 12.25
C ALA A 184 -1.49 -14.99 13.05
N ARG A 185 -1.19 -14.23 14.10
CA ARG A 185 -0.05 -14.46 15.00
C ARG A 185 -0.19 -15.80 15.74
N VAL A 186 -1.37 -16.11 16.27
CA VAL A 186 -1.64 -17.41 16.91
C VAL A 186 -1.46 -18.56 15.92
N LEU A 187 -1.94 -18.39 14.69
CA LEU A 187 -1.81 -19.41 13.65
C LEU A 187 -0.35 -19.62 13.23
N LEU A 188 0.40 -18.53 13.01
CA LEU A 188 1.83 -18.57 12.71
C LEU A 188 2.65 -19.22 13.83
N ALA A 189 2.37 -18.90 15.10
CA ALA A 189 3.06 -19.51 16.23
C ALA A 189 2.84 -21.03 16.28
N LYS A 190 1.65 -21.50 15.89
CA LYS A 190 1.30 -22.93 15.92
C LYS A 190 1.79 -23.72 14.70
N ARG A 191 1.84 -23.09 13.52
CA ARG A 191 2.00 -23.80 12.24
C ARG A 191 3.21 -23.33 11.42
N GLY A 192 3.75 -22.16 11.71
CA GLY A 192 4.82 -21.53 10.93
C GLY A 192 4.35 -21.00 9.57
N TRP A 193 5.16 -20.14 8.96
CA TRP A 193 4.85 -19.48 7.70
C TRP A 193 4.50 -20.44 6.57
N ARG A 194 5.30 -21.50 6.39
CA ARG A 194 5.14 -22.45 5.28
C ARG A 194 3.74 -23.07 5.23
N VAL A 195 3.28 -23.60 6.37
CA VAL A 195 1.95 -24.23 6.47
C VAL A 195 0.83 -23.20 6.34
N VAL A 196 0.96 -22.02 6.97
CA VAL A 196 -0.07 -20.97 6.92
C VAL A 196 -0.25 -20.42 5.51
N LEU A 197 0.82 -20.37 4.72
CA LEU A 197 0.79 -19.96 3.32
C LEU A 197 0.38 -21.09 2.36
N GLY A 198 0.04 -22.28 2.86
CA GLY A 198 -0.36 -23.42 2.03
C GLY A 198 0.78 -23.98 1.17
N ARG A 199 2.01 -24.00 1.69
CA ARG A 199 3.22 -24.48 1.02
C ARG A 199 3.92 -25.62 1.76
#